data_AF-A0A955UDX9-F1
#
_entry.id   AF-A0A955UDX9-F1
#
_cell.length_a   1.000
_cell.length_b   1.000
_cell.length_c   1.000
_cell.angle_alpha   90.00
_cell.angle_beta   90.00
_cell.angle_gamma   90.00
#
_symmetry.space_group_name_H-M   'P 1'
#
loop_
_entity.id
_entity.type
_entity.pdbx_description
1 polymer ?
#
loop_
_entity_poly.entity_id
_entity_poly.type
_entity_poly.pdbx_seq_one_letter_code
_entity_poly.pdbx_strand_id
1 'polypeptide(L)'
;MNTYSRVMLSMVLGVMALYGPALAEPVLLQEGLGRHHFPISSNGAMAQRYFDQGLILSFGFNHAEAARSFKEAQRRDPNCAMCYWGEALVLGPNINAPMDPTVVSQAFAVLEKAVALKGQATEKEGALIQALAMRYSKEVMTDRSPLDVAYAEAMRAV
;
A
#
# COMPACT_ATOMS: atom_id res chain seq x y z
N MET A 1 38.66 3.01 -53.63
CA MET A 1 38.19 3.84 -52.50
C MET A 1 36.77 4.32 -52.81
N ASN A 2 35.78 3.44 -52.84
CA ASN A 2 34.92 2.86 -51.79
C ASN A 2 33.71 3.72 -51.37
N THR A 3 32.56 3.21 -51.81
CA THR A 3 31.18 3.72 -51.86
C THR A 3 30.37 3.41 -50.60
N TYR A 4 30.83 3.84 -49.42
CA TYR A 4 30.18 3.50 -48.13
C TYR A 4 29.52 4.67 -47.40
N SER A 5 29.05 5.68 -48.13
CA SER A 5 28.31 6.80 -47.54
C SER A 5 26.93 6.89 -48.15
N ARG A 6 26.04 5.92 -47.85
CA ARG A 6 24.60 6.04 -48.16
C ARG A 6 23.61 5.04 -47.55
N VAL A 7 24.01 4.15 -46.63
CA VAL A 7 23.07 3.09 -46.16
C VAL A 7 22.80 3.07 -44.64
N MET A 8 23.42 3.91 -43.80
CA MET A 8 23.10 3.95 -42.36
C MET A 8 22.36 5.23 -41.93
N LEU A 9 21.21 5.53 -42.55
CA LEU A 9 20.28 6.52 -42.00
C LEU A 9 18.82 6.06 -42.06
N SER A 10 18.57 4.75 -41.93
CA SER A 10 17.21 4.18 -42.06
C SER A 10 16.81 3.23 -40.93
N MET A 11 17.60 3.07 -39.88
CA MET A 11 17.31 2.14 -38.77
C MET A 11 17.46 2.76 -37.38
N VAL A 12 17.04 4.01 -37.16
CA VAL A 12 16.97 4.59 -35.80
C VAL A 12 15.57 5.09 -35.43
N LEU A 13 14.61 5.10 -36.36
CA LEU A 13 13.26 5.63 -36.11
C LEU A 13 12.19 4.57 -35.77
N GLY A 14 12.56 3.30 -35.62
CA GLY A 14 11.59 2.19 -35.51
C GLY A 14 11.32 1.61 -34.11
N VAL A 15 12.12 1.94 -33.08
CA VAL A 15 12.05 1.22 -31.78
C VAL A 15 11.51 2.07 -30.63
N MET A 16 11.32 3.38 -30.80
CA MET A 16 10.83 4.28 -29.73
C MET A 16 9.31 4.31 -29.53
N ALA A 17 8.52 3.48 -30.23
CA ALA A 17 7.06 3.49 -30.13
C ALA A 17 6.43 2.36 -29.29
N LEU A 18 7.23 1.47 -28.67
CA LEU A 18 6.71 0.30 -27.97
C LEU A 18 6.57 0.44 -26.44
N TYR A 19 6.96 1.57 -25.86
CA TYR A 19 6.84 1.82 -24.42
C TYR A 19 5.96 3.04 -24.14
N GLY A 20 4.69 2.94 -24.51
CA GLY A 20 3.66 3.69 -23.77
C GLY A 20 3.64 3.19 -22.32
N PRO A 21 3.24 4.01 -21.33
CA PRO A 21 3.11 3.52 -19.96
C PRO A 21 2.17 2.32 -19.98
N ALA A 22 2.64 1.17 -19.48
CA ALA A 22 1.78 0.01 -19.29
C ALA A 22 0.60 0.46 -18.43
N LEU A 23 -0.63 0.33 -18.95
CA LEU A 23 -1.82 0.58 -18.15
C LEU A 23 -1.76 -0.36 -16.94
N ALA A 24 -1.86 0.20 -15.74
CA ALA A 24 -1.85 -0.61 -14.53
C ALA A 24 -2.96 -1.66 -14.61
N GLU A 25 -2.61 -2.93 -14.36
CA GLU A 25 -3.59 -4.00 -14.39
C GLU A 25 -4.71 -3.76 -13.37
N PRO A 26 -5.97 -4.05 -13.72
CA PRO A 26 -7.09 -3.87 -12.81
C PRO A 26 -6.93 -4.74 -11.56
N VAL A 27 -7.28 -4.18 -10.39
CA VAL A 27 -7.32 -4.94 -9.14
C VAL A 27 -8.65 -5.68 -9.06
N LEU A 28 -8.62 -7.00 -9.22
CA LEU A 28 -9.81 -7.83 -9.18
C LEU A 28 -10.03 -8.43 -7.79
N LEU A 29 -11.29 -8.66 -7.44
CA LEU A 29 -11.62 -9.51 -6.30
C LEU A 29 -11.38 -10.97 -6.68
N GLN A 30 -10.56 -11.65 -5.89
CA GLN A 30 -10.14 -13.02 -6.15
C GLN A 30 -11.03 -13.99 -5.36
N GLU A 31 -11.40 -15.09 -6.00
CA GLU A 31 -12.09 -16.20 -5.35
C GLU A 31 -11.08 -17.13 -4.65
N GLY A 32 -11.54 -17.90 -3.67
CA GLY A 32 -10.72 -18.94 -3.02
C GLY A 32 -9.68 -18.44 -2.00
N LEU A 33 -9.57 -17.13 -1.74
CA LEU A 33 -8.64 -16.59 -0.74
C LEU A 33 -9.05 -16.88 0.72
N GLY A 34 -10.34 -17.15 0.96
CA GLY A 34 -10.90 -17.36 2.30
C GLY A 34 -12.12 -16.47 2.55
N ARG A 35 -12.57 -16.42 3.81
CA ARG A 35 -13.77 -15.67 4.24
C ARG A 35 -13.52 -14.78 5.45
N HIS A 36 -12.28 -14.37 5.66
CA HIS A 36 -11.98 -13.41 6.73
C HIS A 36 -12.71 -12.10 6.45
N HIS A 37 -13.36 -11.56 7.48
CA HIS A 37 -14.12 -10.32 7.39
C HIS A 37 -13.79 -9.48 8.62
N PHE A 38 -13.35 -8.26 8.39
CA PHE A 38 -13.09 -7.27 9.43
C PHE A 38 -13.96 -6.05 9.13
N PRO A 39 -15.10 -5.86 9.83
CA PRO A 39 -15.96 -4.70 9.61
C PRO A 39 -15.17 -3.40 9.77
N ILE A 40 -15.30 -2.51 8.79
CA ILE A 40 -14.69 -1.18 8.81
C ILE A 40 -15.75 -0.09 8.67
N SER A 41 -15.46 1.08 9.21
CA SER A 41 -16.25 2.29 8.98
C SER A 41 -16.06 2.76 7.55
N SER A 42 -16.92 2.26 6.67
CA SER A 42 -17.01 2.61 5.25
C SER A 42 -18.46 2.54 4.80
N ASN A 43 -18.84 3.45 3.90
CA ASN A 43 -20.19 3.44 3.30
C ASN A 43 -20.23 2.62 2.00
N GLY A 44 -19.10 2.08 1.56
CA GLY A 44 -18.98 1.35 0.30
C GLY A 44 -18.82 -0.15 0.49
N ALA A 45 -19.83 -0.94 0.08
CA ALA A 45 -19.74 -2.41 0.11
C ALA A 45 -18.51 -2.94 -0.65
N MET A 46 -18.09 -2.28 -1.74
CA MET A 46 -16.88 -2.66 -2.46
C MET A 46 -15.60 -2.31 -1.70
N ALA A 47 -15.55 -1.19 -0.97
CA ALA A 47 -14.39 -0.83 -0.14
C ALA A 47 -14.17 -1.88 0.95
N GLN A 48 -15.24 -2.32 1.63
CA GLN A 48 -15.20 -3.43 2.59
C GLN A 48 -14.63 -4.71 1.96
N ARG A 49 -15.10 -5.12 0.79
CA ARG A 49 -14.62 -6.34 0.10
C ARG A 49 -13.13 -6.27 -0.26
N TYR A 50 -12.66 -5.14 -0.77
CA TYR A 50 -11.25 -4.96 -1.08
C TYR A 50 -10.37 -4.83 0.17
N PHE A 51 -10.90 -4.26 1.26
CA PHE A 51 -10.22 -4.24 2.55
C PHE A 51 -10.04 -5.65 3.12
N ASP A 52 -11.10 -6.46 3.11
CA ASP A 52 -11.05 -7.86 3.56
C ASP A 52 -10.06 -8.68 2.72
N GLN A 53 -10.08 -8.54 1.39
CA GLN A 53 -9.08 -9.15 0.51
C GLN A 53 -7.65 -8.69 0.86
N GLY A 54 -7.45 -7.40 1.13
CA GLY A 54 -6.16 -6.85 1.52
C GLY A 54 -5.62 -7.49 2.81
N LEU A 55 -6.48 -7.68 3.82
CA LEU A 55 -6.11 -8.37 5.05
C LEU A 55 -5.76 -9.84 4.82
N ILE A 56 -6.55 -10.56 4.02
CA ILE A 56 -6.28 -11.97 3.71
C ILE A 56 -4.92 -12.11 3.00
N LEU A 57 -4.66 -11.26 2.01
CA LEU A 57 -3.39 -11.25 1.28
C LEU A 57 -2.21 -10.88 2.19
N SER A 58 -2.41 -9.94 3.12
CA SER A 58 -1.44 -9.59 4.15
C SER A 58 -1.09 -10.79 5.03
N PHE A 59 -2.10 -11.53 5.53
CA PHE A 59 -1.89 -12.75 6.31
C PHE A 59 -1.22 -13.87 5.50
N GLY A 60 -1.47 -13.91 4.20
CA GLY A 60 -0.79 -14.80 3.25
C GLY A 60 0.59 -14.31 2.80
N PHE A 61 1.13 -13.24 3.41
CA PHE A 61 2.41 -12.60 3.09
C PHE A 61 2.54 -12.03 1.66
N ASN A 62 1.44 -11.89 0.93
CA ASN A 62 1.40 -11.21 -0.37
C ASN A 62 1.15 -9.71 -0.20
N HIS A 63 2.15 -9.00 0.33
CA HIS A 63 2.05 -7.59 0.69
C HIS A 63 1.85 -6.66 -0.52
N ALA A 64 2.42 -6.99 -1.68
CA ALA A 64 2.27 -6.20 -2.90
C ALA A 64 0.81 -6.19 -3.40
N GLU A 65 0.17 -7.36 -3.47
CA GLU A 65 -1.24 -7.46 -3.85
C GLU A 65 -2.16 -6.93 -2.75
N ALA A 66 -1.79 -7.10 -1.47
CA ALA A 66 -2.52 -6.47 -0.37
C ALA A 66 -2.55 -4.93 -0.51
N ALA A 67 -1.40 -4.31 -0.80
CA ALA A 67 -1.31 -2.86 -1.02
C ALA A 67 -2.17 -2.40 -2.20
N ARG A 68 -2.18 -3.16 -3.31
CA ARG A 68 -3.08 -2.89 -4.46
C ARG A 68 -4.55 -2.99 -4.05
N SER A 69 -4.92 -3.98 -3.24
CA SER A 69 -6.29 -4.15 -2.74
C SER A 69 -6.71 -2.98 -1.85
N PHE A 70 -5.88 -2.56 -0.91
CA PHE A 70 -6.16 -1.39 -0.06
C PHE A 70 -6.27 -0.09 -0.86
N LYS A 71 -5.41 0.12 -1.86
CA LYS A 71 -5.53 1.26 -2.79
C LYS A 71 -6.85 1.26 -3.55
N GLU A 72 -7.31 0.11 -4.03
CA GLU A 72 -8.61 0.02 -4.67
C GLU A 72 -9.75 0.26 -3.67
N ALA A 73 -9.63 -0.22 -2.42
CA ALA A 73 -10.57 0.10 -1.35
C ALA A 73 -10.67 1.63 -1.11
N GLN A 74 -9.55 2.34 -1.05
CA GLN A 74 -9.51 3.81 -0.97
C GLN A 74 -10.16 4.47 -2.18
N ARG A 75 -9.98 3.92 -3.39
CA ARG A 75 -10.60 4.44 -4.61
C ARG A 75 -12.13 4.29 -4.60
N ARG A 76 -12.64 3.26 -3.93
CA ARG A 76 -14.07 3.00 -3.75
C ARG A 76 -14.68 3.83 -2.64
N ASP A 77 -13.93 4.10 -1.58
CA ASP A 77 -14.33 4.99 -0.49
C ASP A 77 -13.13 5.85 -0.02
N PRO A 78 -12.98 7.07 -0.56
CA PRO A 78 -11.88 7.98 -0.19
C PRO A 78 -11.93 8.50 1.25
N ASN A 79 -13.01 8.23 1.98
CA ASN A 79 -13.20 8.62 3.37
C ASN A 79 -12.95 7.46 4.36
N CYS A 80 -12.71 6.25 3.84
CA CYS A 80 -12.42 5.06 4.64
C CYS A 80 -11.03 5.14 5.30
N ALA A 81 -10.98 5.53 6.58
CA ALA A 81 -9.72 5.65 7.34
C ALA A 81 -8.93 4.32 7.37
N MET A 82 -9.64 3.20 7.56
CA MET A 82 -9.02 1.87 7.62
C MET A 82 -8.41 1.43 6.28
N CYS A 83 -8.95 1.89 5.15
CA CYS A 83 -8.40 1.57 3.83
C CYS A 83 -7.01 2.17 3.62
N TYR A 84 -6.75 3.35 4.19
CA TYR A 84 -5.42 3.95 4.24
C TYR A 84 -4.52 3.26 5.28
N TRP A 85 -5.05 2.95 6.46
CA TRP A 85 -4.33 2.17 7.48
C TRP A 85 -3.82 0.83 6.94
N GLY A 86 -4.65 0.13 6.16
CA GLY A 86 -4.30 -1.17 5.57
C GLY A 86 -3.13 -1.08 4.60
N GLU A 87 -3.12 -0.08 3.70
CA GLU A 87 -1.97 0.14 2.82
C GLU A 87 -0.71 0.48 3.63
N ALA A 88 -0.82 1.41 4.58
CA ALA A 88 0.30 1.77 5.43
C ALA A 88 0.84 0.57 6.22
N LEU A 89 -0.02 -0.35 6.69
CA LEU A 89 0.39 -1.54 7.40
C LEU A 89 1.30 -2.44 6.54
N VAL A 90 0.92 -2.69 5.28
CA VAL A 90 1.62 -3.64 4.40
C VAL A 90 2.82 -3.05 3.66
N LEU A 91 2.94 -1.73 3.58
CA LEU A 91 4.16 -1.05 3.15
C LEU A 91 5.28 -1.09 4.21
N GLY A 92 4.93 -1.48 5.44
CA GLY A 92 5.85 -1.52 6.58
C GLY A 92 6.80 -2.71 6.62
N PRO A 93 7.67 -2.77 7.64
CA PRO A 93 8.44 -3.97 7.90
C PRO A 93 7.51 -5.14 8.27
N ASN A 94 7.96 -6.35 7.97
CA ASN A 94 7.32 -7.58 8.41
C ASN A 94 8.37 -8.59 8.89
N ILE A 95 7.93 -9.76 9.36
CA ILE A 95 8.85 -10.77 9.92
C ILE A 95 9.89 -11.28 8.91
N ASN A 96 9.59 -11.20 7.61
CA ASN A 96 10.45 -11.70 6.53
C ASN A 96 11.30 -10.60 5.87
N ALA A 97 10.96 -9.32 6.07
CA ALA A 97 11.64 -8.21 5.41
C ALA A 97 11.67 -6.95 6.28
N PRO A 98 12.84 -6.28 6.37
CA PRO A 98 12.93 -4.97 7.03
C PRO A 98 12.15 -3.90 6.24
N MET A 99 12.05 -2.71 6.81
CA MET A 99 11.44 -1.57 6.12
C MET A 99 12.28 -1.22 4.89
N ASP A 100 11.65 -1.20 3.72
CA ASP A 100 12.29 -0.71 2.50
C ASP A 100 12.45 0.83 2.60
N PRO A 101 13.68 1.38 2.55
CA PRO A 101 13.89 2.82 2.65
C PRO A 101 13.23 3.61 1.52
N THR A 102 12.96 3.00 0.37
CA THR A 102 12.34 3.67 -0.78
C THR A 102 10.85 3.95 -0.60
N VAL A 103 10.17 3.25 0.32
CA VAL A 103 8.72 3.41 0.57
C VAL A 103 8.39 4.12 1.88
N VAL A 104 9.38 4.56 2.67
CA VAL A 104 9.17 5.23 3.96
C VAL A 104 8.28 6.46 3.83
N SER A 105 8.58 7.35 2.88
CA SER A 105 7.80 8.57 2.66
C SER A 105 6.38 8.26 2.20
N GLN A 106 6.18 7.23 1.37
CA GLN A 106 4.86 6.80 0.93
C GLN A 106 4.05 6.24 2.10
N ALA A 107 4.60 5.30 2.87
CA ALA A 107 3.93 4.69 4.02
C ALA A 107 3.52 5.75 5.05
N PHE A 108 4.41 6.70 5.34
CA PHE A 108 4.12 7.82 6.23
C PHE A 108 2.97 8.70 5.70
N ALA A 109 3.01 9.13 4.44
CA ALA A 109 1.97 9.97 3.86
C ALA A 109 0.59 9.29 3.80
N VAL A 110 0.56 7.99 3.47
CA VAL A 110 -0.67 7.18 3.47
C VAL A 110 -1.25 7.09 4.89
N LEU A 111 -0.39 6.89 5.89
CA LEU A 111 -0.83 6.84 7.29
C LEU A 111 -1.31 8.20 7.80
N GLU A 112 -0.68 9.31 7.41
CA GLU A 112 -1.18 10.65 7.73
C GLU A 112 -2.61 10.86 7.20
N LYS A 113 -2.92 10.31 6.03
CA LYS A 113 -4.29 10.32 5.50
C LYS A 113 -5.25 9.50 6.38
N ALA A 114 -4.83 8.33 6.87
CA ALA A 114 -5.62 7.54 7.83
C ALA A 114 -5.87 8.32 9.12
N VAL A 115 -4.84 8.97 9.68
CA VAL A 115 -4.93 9.80 10.89
C VAL A 115 -5.89 10.97 10.68
N ALA A 116 -5.83 11.65 9.54
CA ALA A 116 -6.73 12.77 9.22
C ALA A 116 -8.21 12.33 9.10
N LEU A 117 -8.45 11.09 8.69
CA LEU A 117 -9.80 10.53 8.54
C LEU A 117 -10.31 9.82 9.80
N LYS A 118 -9.49 9.64 10.84
CA LYS A 118 -9.83 8.83 12.03
C LYS A 118 -11.13 9.25 12.73
N GLY A 119 -11.55 10.52 12.60
CA GLY A 119 -12.82 11.01 13.16
C GLY A 119 -14.08 10.41 12.50
N GLN A 120 -13.92 9.73 11.37
CA GLN A 120 -14.98 8.97 10.68
C GLN A 120 -14.96 7.48 11.04
N ALA A 121 -14.01 7.06 11.87
CA ALA A 121 -13.78 5.67 12.25
C ALA A 121 -14.39 5.36 13.62
N THR A 122 -14.58 4.09 13.93
CA THR A 122 -14.93 3.66 15.30
C THR A 122 -13.77 3.94 16.28
N GLU A 123 -14.03 3.89 17.58
CA GLU A 123 -12.97 4.03 18.59
C GLU A 123 -11.86 2.99 18.41
N LYS A 124 -12.23 1.73 18.12
CA LYS A 124 -11.28 0.64 17.88
C LYS A 124 -10.42 0.88 16.64
N GLU A 125 -11.03 1.31 15.53
CA GLU A 125 -10.31 1.67 14.31
C GLU A 125 -9.38 2.86 14.53
N GLY A 126 -9.87 3.88 15.25
CA GLY A 126 -9.07 5.03 15.66
C GLY A 126 -7.87 4.66 16.53
N ALA A 127 -8.02 3.66 17.41
CA ALA A 127 -6.93 3.12 18.22
C ALA A 127 -5.90 2.36 17.37
N LEU A 128 -6.35 1.52 16.42
CA LEU A 128 -5.46 0.84 15.45
C LEU A 128 -4.66 1.83 14.60
N ILE A 129 -5.29 2.90 14.13
CA ILE A 129 -4.64 3.96 13.36
C ILE A 129 -3.57 4.67 14.20
N GLN A 130 -3.90 5.02 15.44
CA GLN A 130 -2.97 5.70 16.35
C GLN A 130 -1.81 4.79 16.73
N ALA A 131 -2.05 3.51 16.98
CA ALA A 131 -0.98 2.56 17.25
C ALA A 131 -0.03 2.49 16.04
N LEU A 132 -0.56 2.31 14.82
CA LEU A 132 0.29 2.24 13.62
C LEU A 132 1.07 3.55 13.38
N ALA A 133 0.53 4.71 13.76
CA ALA A 133 1.23 5.99 13.71
C ALA A 133 2.53 6.01 14.53
N MET A 134 2.61 5.23 15.62
CA MET A 134 3.84 5.09 16.42
C MET A 134 4.94 4.31 15.70
N ARG A 135 4.60 3.55 14.65
CA ARG A 135 5.52 2.68 13.90
C ARG A 135 6.32 3.41 12.81
N TYR A 136 5.95 4.65 12.49
CA TYR A 136 6.49 5.36 11.33
C TYR A 136 7.11 6.71 11.66
N SER A 137 8.19 6.99 10.96
CA SER A 137 8.86 8.29 10.86
C SER A 137 8.76 8.79 9.43
N LYS A 138 8.79 10.12 9.25
CA LYS A 138 8.87 10.73 7.92
C LYS A 138 10.20 10.46 7.22
N GLU A 139 11.26 10.37 8.00
CA GLU A 139 12.63 10.13 7.54
C GLU A 139 13.02 8.66 7.66
N VAL A 140 13.93 8.22 6.79
CA VAL A 140 14.56 6.89 6.90
C VAL A 140 15.41 6.85 8.17
N MET A 141 15.26 5.81 8.97
CA MET A 141 16.02 5.61 10.21
C MET A 141 16.96 4.41 10.09
N THR A 142 18.19 4.57 10.57
CA THR A 142 19.16 3.46 10.69
C THR A 142 18.74 2.46 11.77
N ASP A 143 18.22 2.95 12.91
CA ASP A 143 17.65 2.13 13.98
C ASP A 143 16.17 2.45 14.16
N ARG A 144 15.32 1.43 13.97
CA ARG A 144 13.86 1.52 14.09
C ARG A 144 13.33 0.92 15.39
N SER A 145 14.19 0.32 16.21
CA SER A 145 13.79 -0.37 17.44
C SER A 145 12.90 0.48 18.35
N PRO A 146 13.15 1.79 18.54
CA PRO A 146 12.25 2.64 19.32
C PRO A 146 10.82 2.74 18.74
N LEU A 147 10.68 2.80 17.41
CA LEU A 147 9.38 2.86 16.74
C LEU A 147 8.64 1.51 16.84
N ASP A 148 9.36 0.41 16.67
CA ASP A 148 8.78 -0.92 16.74
C ASP A 148 8.31 -1.25 18.18
N VAL A 149 9.07 -0.84 19.20
CA VAL A 149 8.65 -0.92 20.61
C VAL A 149 7.44 -0.04 20.88
N ALA A 150 7.46 1.23 20.44
CA ALA A 150 6.34 2.15 20.65
C ALA A 150 5.05 1.65 19.99
N TYR A 151 5.14 1.06 18.80
CA TYR A 151 4.01 0.41 18.15
C TYR A 151 3.49 -0.80 18.94
N ALA A 152 4.39 -1.69 19.38
CA ALA A 152 4.02 -2.86 20.17
C ALA A 152 3.36 -2.47 21.49
N GLU A 153 3.84 -1.43 22.16
CA GLU A 153 3.24 -0.88 23.38
C GLU A 153 1.87 -0.28 23.10
N ALA A 154 1.73 0.54 22.06
CA ALA A 154 0.45 1.14 21.68
C ALA A 154 -0.61 0.09 21.33
N MET A 155 -0.22 -1.00 20.65
CA MET A 155 -1.11 -2.12 20.32
C MET A 155 -1.67 -2.86 21.54
N ARG A 156 -1.04 -2.77 22.72
CA ARG A 156 -1.57 -3.38 23.96
C ARG A 156 -2.80 -2.67 24.49
N ALA A 157 -3.03 -1.42 24.07
CA ALA A 157 -4.14 -0.59 24.50
C ALA A 157 -5.31 -0.56 23.49
N VAL A 158 -5.26 -1.39 22.44
CA VAL A 158 -6.27 -1.49 21.38
C VAL A 158 -7.29 -2.59 21.66
#